data_AF-A0A3D3L820-F1
#
_entry.id   AF-A0A3D3L820-F1
#
_cell.length_a   1.000
_cell.length_b   1.000
_cell.length_c   1.000
_cell.angle_alpha   90.00
_cell.angle_beta   90.00
_cell.angle_gamma   90.00
#
_symmetry.space_group_name_H-M   'P 1'
#
loop_
_entity.id
_entity.type
_entity.pdbx_description
1 polymer ?
#
loop_
_entity_poly.entity_id
_entity_poly.type
_entity_poly.pdbx_seq_one_letter_code
_entity_poly.pdbx_strand_id
1 'polypeptide(L)'
;MKSNITKEQAQSALDLTAEIIDEFGPRLTGTPACKKAGERLKAELEKSCTQTASEKFQCSRDAFLYFIRYFSMSYVAAFICLIIGGDLIILAAILTSFGFIMAVCEFVFYKEFIDPLFKKTDGYNISGTLEPSAEVQQTIIVSGHYDSPHVFSFLNKNQKLYKLRVIMTIGLYFLITAISLWASYEWITQSGSIYIIKELIYILGFGLIFMLQYFFFVSWDVSPGAGDNLISAAMAVKLADHFST
;
A
#
# COMPACT_ATOMS: atom_id res chain seq x y z
N MET A 1 16.57 -29.66 17.25
CA MET A 1 17.35 -28.61 17.96
C MET A 1 16.37 -27.72 18.70
N LYS A 2 16.55 -27.52 20.01
CA LYS A 2 15.90 -26.38 20.67
C LYS A 2 16.68 -25.13 20.24
N SER A 3 15.99 -24.10 19.80
CA SER A 3 16.61 -22.81 19.50
C SER A 3 17.24 -22.26 20.79
N ASN A 4 18.52 -21.90 20.74
CA ASN A 4 19.26 -21.28 21.85
C ASN A 4 19.05 -19.75 21.89
N ILE A 5 17.97 -19.24 21.30
CA ILE A 5 17.66 -17.81 21.34
C ILE A 5 17.30 -17.42 22.78
N THR A 6 18.03 -16.44 23.30
CA THR A 6 17.90 -15.94 24.67
C THR A 6 16.95 -14.74 24.77
N LYS A 7 16.53 -14.37 25.98
CA LYS A 7 15.71 -13.18 26.20
C LYS A 7 16.48 -11.91 25.89
N GLU A 8 17.77 -11.91 26.17
CA GLU A 8 18.70 -10.81 25.91
C GLU A 8 18.80 -10.53 24.40
N GLN A 9 18.85 -11.58 23.57
CA GLN A 9 18.83 -11.43 22.11
C GLN A 9 17.51 -10.84 21.61
N ALA A 10 16.38 -11.32 22.13
CA ALA A 10 15.07 -10.75 21.80
C ALA A 10 14.98 -9.27 22.22
N GLN A 11 15.50 -8.93 23.41
CA GLN A 11 15.55 -7.56 23.89
C GLN A 11 16.42 -6.67 23.00
N SER A 12 17.57 -7.15 22.54
CA SER A 12 18.44 -6.35 21.68
C SER A 12 17.81 -5.98 20.33
N ALA A 13 16.87 -6.79 19.81
CA ALA A 13 16.09 -6.44 18.62
C ALA A 13 15.05 -5.35 18.91
N LEU A 14 14.42 -5.39 20.10
CA LEU A 14 13.51 -4.35 20.57
C LEU A 14 14.26 -3.03 20.80
N ASP A 15 15.45 -3.08 21.40
CA ASP A 15 16.28 -1.91 21.67
C ASP A 15 16.73 -1.24 20.37
N LEU A 16 17.18 -2.01 19.38
CA LEU A 16 17.52 -1.48 18.05
C LEU A 16 16.31 -0.84 17.34
N THR A 17 15.12 -1.43 17.52
CA THR A 17 13.87 -0.88 16.98
C THR A 17 13.55 0.46 17.63
N ALA A 18 13.67 0.56 18.96
CA ALA A 18 13.46 1.79 19.72
C ALA A 18 14.48 2.87 19.32
N GLU A 19 15.76 2.51 19.25
CA GLU A 19 16.85 3.40 18.81
C GLU A 19 16.54 4.05 17.45
N ILE A 20 16.20 3.24 16.43
CA ILE A 20 15.88 3.73 15.09
C ILE A 20 14.66 4.66 15.08
N ILE A 21 13.65 4.37 15.91
CA ILE A 21 12.45 5.22 16.02
C ILE A 21 12.79 6.53 16.71
N ASP A 22 13.52 6.48 17.81
CA ASP A 22 13.85 7.67 18.62
C ASP A 22 14.81 8.60 17.86
N GLU A 23 15.75 8.04 17.10
CA GLU A 23 16.74 8.83 16.36
C GLU A 23 16.20 9.37 15.02
N PHE A 24 15.50 8.54 14.23
CA PHE A 24 15.11 8.89 12.86
C PHE A 24 13.62 9.21 12.70
N GLY A 25 12.79 8.84 13.67
CA GLY A 25 11.34 9.05 13.60
C GLY A 25 10.69 8.23 12.48
N PRO A 26 9.62 8.74 11.85
CA PRO A 26 8.98 8.11 10.69
C PRO A 26 9.90 8.07 9.46
N ARG A 27 9.91 6.93 8.77
CA ARG A 27 10.88 6.53 7.74
C ARG A 27 10.18 6.19 6.43
N LEU A 28 9.43 7.14 5.88
CA LEU A 28 8.74 6.93 4.63
C LEU A 28 9.76 6.71 3.49
N THR A 29 9.55 5.73 2.62
CA THR A 29 10.47 5.41 1.51
C THR A 29 10.83 6.65 0.69
N GLY A 30 12.11 6.82 0.34
CA GLY A 30 12.59 8.01 -0.36
C GLY A 30 12.96 9.20 0.52
N THR A 31 12.76 9.11 1.84
CA THR A 31 13.15 10.18 2.76
C THR A 31 14.58 10.00 3.31
N PRO A 32 15.25 11.09 3.75
CA PRO A 32 16.53 10.99 4.44
C PRO A 32 16.48 10.11 5.69
N ALA A 33 15.37 10.14 6.45
CA ALA A 33 15.17 9.31 7.63
C ALA A 33 15.18 7.81 7.28
N CYS A 34 14.47 7.42 6.22
CA CYS A 34 14.50 6.05 5.71
C CYS A 34 15.91 5.62 5.31
N LYS A 35 16.63 6.47 4.55
CA LYS A 35 18.01 6.17 4.16
C LYS A 35 18.93 5.95 5.37
N LYS A 36 18.88 6.84 6.36
CA LYS A 36 19.69 6.73 7.59
C LYS A 36 19.37 5.48 8.39
N ALA A 37 18.09 5.10 8.48
CA ALA A 37 17.71 3.85 9.14
C ALA A 37 18.28 2.62 8.41
N GLY A 38 18.26 2.61 7.07
CA GLY A 38 18.90 1.57 6.27
C GLY A 38 20.42 1.51 6.50
N GLU A 39 21.10 2.66 6.55
CA GLU A 39 22.53 2.75 6.87
C GLU A 39 22.82 2.21 8.28
N ARG A 40 21.97 2.53 9.26
CA ARG A 40 22.09 2.05 10.64
C ARG A 40 21.94 0.53 10.75
N LEU A 41 20.98 -0.05 10.02
CA LEU A 41 20.77 -1.51 9.95
C LEU A 41 21.93 -2.20 9.22
N LYS A 42 22.44 -1.60 8.14
CA LYS A 42 23.63 -2.10 7.43
C LYS A 42 24.85 -2.16 8.34
N ALA A 43 25.08 -1.11 9.14
CA ALA A 43 26.18 -1.05 10.08
C ALA A 43 26.11 -2.15 11.17
N GLU A 44 24.92 -2.65 11.52
CA GLU A 44 24.81 -3.85 12.36
C GLU A 44 25.20 -5.11 11.60
N LEU A 45 24.72 -5.28 10.37
CA LEU A 45 25.07 -6.45 9.54
C LEU A 45 26.58 -6.53 9.28
N GLU A 46 27.26 -5.39 9.09
CA GLU A 46 28.71 -5.33 8.85
C GLU A 46 29.54 -5.86 10.03
N LYS A 47 28.97 -5.98 11.22
CA LYS A 47 29.66 -6.54 12.39
C LYS A 47 29.77 -8.07 12.32
N SER A 48 28.84 -8.72 11.62
CA SER A 48 28.61 -10.17 11.73
C SER A 48 28.64 -10.87 10.37
N CYS A 49 28.16 -10.22 9.30
CA CYS A 49 28.08 -10.77 7.96
C CYS A 49 29.41 -10.71 7.21
N THR A 50 29.68 -11.74 6.41
CA THR A 50 30.87 -11.82 5.55
C THR A 50 30.80 -10.82 4.39
N GLN A 51 29.59 -10.55 3.91
CA GLN A 51 29.31 -9.58 2.86
C GLN A 51 28.07 -8.77 3.23
N THR A 52 28.07 -7.48 2.89
CA THR A 52 26.91 -6.61 3.01
C THR A 52 26.73 -5.78 1.76
N ALA A 53 25.48 -5.46 1.43
CA ALA A 53 25.14 -4.64 0.28
C ALA A 53 24.07 -3.59 0.62
N SER A 54 24.08 -2.52 -0.18
CA SER A 54 23.03 -1.50 -0.23
C SER A 54 22.64 -1.31 -1.69
N GLU A 55 21.52 -1.92 -2.08
CA GLU A 55 21.03 -1.88 -3.45
C GLU A 55 20.03 -0.75 -3.62
N LYS A 56 20.34 0.20 -4.51
CA LYS A 56 19.46 1.32 -4.81
C LYS A 56 18.36 0.89 -5.77
N PHE A 57 17.11 1.25 -5.47
CA PHE A 57 15.98 1.13 -6.38
C PHE A 57 15.24 2.46 -6.52
N GLN A 58 14.36 2.57 -7.51
CA GLN A 58 13.50 3.73 -7.71
C GLN A 58 12.03 3.33 -7.70
N CYS A 59 11.18 4.14 -7.05
CA CYS A 59 9.73 3.92 -7.01
C CYS A 59 8.97 5.25 -7.00
N SER A 60 7.73 5.26 -7.54
CA SER A 60 6.80 6.38 -7.34
C SER A 60 5.89 6.11 -6.15
N ARG A 61 6.44 6.14 -4.93
CA ARG A 61 5.75 5.81 -3.68
C ARG A 61 4.31 6.33 -3.58
N ASP A 62 4.10 7.59 -3.97
CA ASP A 62 2.80 8.24 -3.80
C ASP A 62 1.74 7.69 -4.77
N ALA A 63 2.13 7.17 -5.94
CA ALA A 63 1.21 6.63 -6.95
C ALA A 63 0.27 5.56 -6.36
N PHE A 64 0.84 4.60 -5.64
CA PHE A 64 0.11 3.51 -4.98
C PHE A 64 -0.93 3.99 -3.95
N LEU A 65 -0.82 5.19 -3.40
CA LEU A 65 -1.81 5.72 -2.46
C LEU A 65 -2.81 6.66 -3.14
N TYR A 66 -2.42 7.33 -4.21
CA TYR A 66 -3.28 8.27 -4.93
C TYR A 66 -4.34 7.59 -5.79
N PHE A 67 -4.17 6.32 -6.21
CA PHE A 67 -5.24 5.62 -6.93
C PHE A 67 -6.54 5.58 -6.12
N ILE A 68 -6.46 5.50 -4.78
CA ILE A 68 -7.63 5.51 -3.87
C ILE A 68 -8.46 6.80 -4.05
N ARG A 69 -7.78 7.94 -4.22
CA ARG A 69 -8.41 9.24 -4.47
C ARG A 69 -9.04 9.30 -5.85
N TYR A 70 -8.30 8.89 -6.87
CA TYR A 70 -8.81 8.88 -8.25
C TYR A 70 -9.99 7.91 -8.40
N PHE A 71 -9.97 6.77 -7.71
CA PHE A 71 -11.08 5.82 -7.64
C PHE A 71 -12.32 6.44 -6.95
N SER A 72 -12.13 7.21 -5.89
CA SER A 72 -13.25 7.90 -5.24
C SER A 72 -13.81 9.03 -6.13
N MET A 73 -12.93 9.78 -6.81
CA MET A 73 -13.31 10.85 -7.72
C MET A 73 -14.06 10.33 -8.95
N SER A 74 -13.61 9.22 -9.54
CA SER A 74 -14.28 8.61 -10.70
C SER A 74 -15.69 8.15 -10.35
N TYR A 75 -15.92 7.62 -9.15
CA TYR A 75 -17.25 7.28 -8.67
C TYR A 75 -18.16 8.53 -8.60
N VAL A 76 -17.69 9.59 -7.94
CA VAL A 76 -18.47 10.83 -7.77
C VAL A 76 -18.81 11.44 -9.13
N ALA A 77 -17.82 11.55 -10.02
CA ALA A 77 -18.01 12.08 -11.37
C ALA A 77 -18.99 11.22 -12.18
N ALA A 78 -18.85 9.89 -12.14
CA ALA A 78 -19.76 8.99 -12.83
C ALA A 78 -21.19 9.07 -12.28
N PHE A 79 -21.36 9.19 -10.97
CA PHE A 79 -22.68 9.38 -10.37
C PHE A 79 -23.35 10.66 -10.90
N ILE A 80 -22.62 11.78 -10.95
CA ILE A 80 -23.13 13.04 -11.52
C ILE A 80 -23.52 12.86 -13.00
N CYS A 81 -22.67 12.20 -13.78
CA CYS A 81 -22.95 11.89 -15.18
C CYS A 81 -24.23 11.05 -15.37
N LEU A 82 -24.46 10.04 -14.51
CA LEU A 82 -25.68 9.22 -14.55
C LEU A 82 -26.94 10.02 -14.19
N ILE A 83 -26.83 11.00 -13.28
CA ILE A 83 -27.95 11.89 -12.92
C ILE A 83 -28.32 12.83 -14.07
N ILE A 84 -27.32 13.41 -14.75
CA ILE A 84 -27.56 14.31 -15.88
C ILE A 84 -28.10 13.54 -17.08
N GLY A 85 -27.62 12.32 -17.31
CA GLY A 85 -28.07 11.46 -18.40
C GLY A 85 -27.51 11.86 -19.77
N GLY A 86 -28.13 11.34 -20.83
CA GLY A 86 -27.69 11.56 -22.22
C GLY A 86 -26.31 10.95 -22.52
N ASP A 87 -25.54 11.62 -23.37
CA ASP A 87 -24.19 11.16 -23.76
C ASP A 87 -23.21 11.08 -22.58
N LEU A 88 -23.50 11.76 -21.46
CA LEU A 88 -22.70 11.65 -20.24
C LEU A 88 -22.79 10.26 -19.60
N ILE A 89 -23.81 9.45 -19.92
CA ILE A 89 -23.89 8.05 -19.47
C ILE A 89 -22.68 7.26 -19.99
N ILE A 90 -22.28 7.48 -21.25
CA ILE A 90 -21.07 6.87 -21.82
C ILE A 90 -19.84 7.32 -21.05
N LEU A 91 -19.75 8.62 -20.72
CA LEU A 91 -18.65 9.14 -19.92
C LEU A 91 -18.59 8.49 -18.53
N ALA A 92 -19.73 8.22 -17.88
CA ALA A 92 -19.78 7.50 -16.61
C ALA A 92 -19.16 6.10 -16.70
N ALA A 93 -19.43 5.38 -17.79
CA ALA A 93 -18.84 4.06 -18.03
C ALA A 93 -17.33 4.13 -18.26
N ILE A 94 -16.86 5.12 -19.03
CA ILE A 94 -15.43 5.33 -19.27
C ILE A 94 -14.70 5.63 -17.95
N LEU A 95 -15.23 6.57 -17.15
CA LEU A 95 -14.62 6.98 -15.88
C LEU A 95 -14.54 5.82 -14.88
N THR A 96 -15.63 5.08 -14.71
CA THR A 96 -15.69 3.95 -13.77
C THR A 96 -14.81 2.79 -14.21
N SER A 97 -14.82 2.47 -15.51
CA SER A 97 -13.96 1.43 -16.10
C SER A 97 -12.48 1.79 -15.97
N PHE A 98 -12.10 3.04 -16.25
CA PHE A 98 -10.72 3.50 -16.07
C PHE A 98 -10.29 3.38 -14.60
N GLY A 99 -11.12 3.84 -13.66
CA GLY A 99 -10.80 3.72 -12.24
C GLY A 99 -10.74 2.27 -11.76
N PHE A 100 -11.56 1.37 -12.32
CA PHE A 100 -11.49 -0.07 -12.06
C PHE A 100 -10.17 -0.68 -12.55
N ILE A 101 -9.80 -0.40 -13.80
CA ILE A 101 -8.53 -0.87 -14.40
C ILE A 101 -7.34 -0.34 -13.59
N MET A 102 -7.35 0.94 -13.24
CA MET A 102 -6.33 1.54 -12.39
C MET A 102 -6.21 0.81 -11.04
N ALA A 103 -7.32 0.55 -10.34
CA ALA A 103 -7.30 -0.18 -9.08
C ALA A 103 -6.77 -1.61 -9.24
N VAL A 104 -7.14 -2.33 -10.31
CA VAL A 104 -6.64 -3.68 -10.58
C VAL A 104 -5.14 -3.66 -10.89
N CYS A 105 -4.67 -2.73 -11.73
CA CYS A 105 -3.26 -2.61 -12.05
C CYS A 105 -2.43 -2.25 -10.82
N GLU A 106 -2.80 -1.20 -10.10
CA GLU A 106 -2.04 -0.67 -8.95
C GLU A 106 -2.09 -1.60 -7.74
N PHE A 107 -3.28 -2.08 -7.36
CA PHE A 107 -3.48 -2.76 -6.08
C PHE A 107 -3.44 -4.28 -6.18
N VAL A 108 -3.88 -4.88 -7.30
CA VAL A 108 -3.94 -6.34 -7.45
C VAL A 108 -2.66 -6.87 -8.11
N PHE A 109 -2.23 -6.25 -9.20
CA PHE A 109 -1.06 -6.70 -9.96
C PHE A 109 0.22 -5.94 -9.65
N TYR A 110 0.17 -4.89 -8.82
CA TYR A 110 1.31 -4.03 -8.49
C TYR A 110 2.05 -3.51 -9.75
N LYS A 111 1.29 -3.18 -10.80
CA LYS A 111 1.78 -2.55 -12.01
C LYS A 111 1.77 -1.04 -11.84
N GLU A 112 2.90 -0.42 -12.16
CA GLU A 112 3.15 1.02 -12.17
C GLU A 112 2.32 1.78 -13.24
N PHE A 113 0.99 1.77 -13.13
CA PHE A 113 0.08 2.27 -14.16
C PHE A 113 -0.06 3.79 -14.13
N ILE A 114 -0.18 4.39 -12.95
CA ILE A 114 -0.22 5.85 -12.77
C ILE A 114 1.12 6.43 -12.31
N ASP A 115 2.10 5.59 -11.97
CA ASP A 115 3.47 5.98 -11.60
C ASP A 115 4.13 7.06 -12.47
N PRO A 116 3.97 7.08 -13.82
CA PRO A 116 4.59 8.11 -14.65
C PRO A 116 4.10 9.54 -14.34
N LEU A 117 2.97 9.69 -13.65
CA LEU A 117 2.42 10.97 -13.22
C LEU A 117 3.03 11.48 -11.90
N PHE A 118 3.85 10.66 -11.23
CA PHE A 118 4.37 10.92 -9.90
C PHE A 118 5.90 11.04 -9.91
N LYS A 119 6.43 11.75 -8.92
CA LYS A 119 7.88 11.87 -8.74
C LYS A 119 8.44 10.52 -8.31
N LYS A 120 9.48 10.07 -9.02
CA LYS A 120 10.29 8.93 -8.60
C LYS A 120 11.13 9.32 -7.38
N THR A 121 11.30 8.37 -6.48
CA THR A 121 12.08 8.50 -5.25
C THR A 121 13.04 7.33 -5.14
N ASP A 122 14.20 7.58 -4.53
CA ASP A 122 15.23 6.56 -4.35
C ASP A 122 15.00 5.78 -3.05
N GLY A 123 14.94 4.45 -3.16
CA GLY A 123 14.92 3.52 -2.03
C GLY A 123 16.18 2.68 -1.98
N TYR A 124 16.39 1.99 -0.85
CA TYR A 124 17.57 1.14 -0.64
C TYR A 124 17.17 -0.19 -0.01
N ASN A 125 17.52 -1.31 -0.65
CA ASN A 125 17.47 -2.61 -0.02
C ASN A 125 18.81 -2.87 0.66
N ILE A 126 18.76 -3.30 1.92
CA ILE A 126 19.95 -3.63 2.70
C ILE A 126 19.99 -5.15 2.87
N SER A 127 21.13 -5.76 2.59
CA SER A 127 21.32 -7.19 2.76
C SER A 127 22.67 -7.50 3.41
N GLY A 128 22.72 -8.63 4.10
CA GLY A 128 23.93 -9.22 4.65
C GLY A 128 23.91 -10.73 4.41
N THR A 129 25.06 -11.28 4.05
CA THR A 129 25.22 -12.72 3.76
C THR A 129 26.22 -13.32 4.75
N LEU A 130 25.82 -14.47 5.31
CA LEU A 130 26.68 -15.36 6.09
C LEU A 130 26.94 -16.61 5.27
N GLU A 131 28.19 -16.81 4.86
CA GLU A 131 28.58 -18.02 4.13
C GLU A 131 29.06 -19.10 5.10
N PRO A 132 28.60 -20.36 4.97
CA PRO A 132 29.15 -21.46 5.73
C PRO A 132 30.60 -21.74 5.31
N SER A 133 31.39 -22.32 6.21
CA SER A 133 32.76 -22.74 5.88
C SER A 133 32.82 -23.99 4.99
N ALA A 134 31.73 -24.78 4.97
CA ALA A 134 31.58 -25.95 4.13
C ALA A 134 30.91 -25.60 2.80
N GLU A 135 30.82 -26.57 1.89
CA GLU A 135 30.10 -26.41 0.63
C GLU A 135 28.65 -25.98 0.86
N VAL A 136 28.22 -24.92 0.15
CA VAL A 136 26.87 -24.36 0.26
C VAL A 136 25.86 -25.32 -0.37
N GLN A 137 25.04 -25.96 0.46
CA GLN A 137 23.97 -26.87 0.00
C GLN A 137 22.59 -26.18 -0.08
N GLN A 138 22.38 -25.12 0.70
CA GLN A 138 21.10 -24.42 0.79
C GLN A 138 21.31 -22.97 1.23
N THR A 139 20.48 -22.06 0.71
CA THR A 139 20.39 -20.66 1.16
C THR A 139 19.08 -20.44 1.92
N ILE A 140 19.16 -19.78 3.07
CA ILE A 140 18.00 -19.36 3.86
C ILE A 140 17.95 -17.82 3.81
N ILE A 141 16.80 -17.27 3.42
CA ILE A 141 16.58 -15.82 3.38
C ILE A 141 15.61 -15.46 4.50
N VAL A 142 16.04 -14.57 5.39
CA VAL A 142 15.20 -13.95 6.42
C VAL A 142 15.12 -12.47 6.09
N SER A 143 13.91 -11.91 6.02
CA SER A 143 13.69 -10.53 5.61
C SER A 143 12.63 -9.83 6.44
N GLY A 144 12.74 -8.51 6.48
CA GLY A 144 11.76 -7.56 7.02
C GLY A 144 11.96 -6.21 6.33
N HIS A 145 10.94 -5.37 6.31
CA HIS A 145 11.04 -4.02 5.76
C HIS A 145 11.14 -2.97 6.88
N TYR A 146 11.94 -1.94 6.65
CA TYR A 146 12.29 -0.95 7.69
C TYR A 146 11.69 0.43 7.43
N ASP A 147 11.12 0.64 6.23
CA ASP A 147 10.32 1.81 5.91
C ASP A 147 9.00 1.81 6.70
N SER A 148 8.37 2.98 6.78
CA SER A 148 7.11 3.14 7.51
C SER A 148 6.01 3.71 6.62
N PRO A 149 4.77 3.20 6.72
CA PRO A 149 3.67 3.65 5.87
C PRO A 149 3.01 4.95 6.38
N HIS A 150 2.23 5.56 5.51
CA HIS A 150 1.23 6.54 5.93
C HIS A 150 0.14 5.91 6.79
N VAL A 151 -0.45 6.69 7.70
CA VAL A 151 -1.55 6.23 8.54
C VAL A 151 -2.85 6.22 7.74
N PHE A 152 -3.54 5.08 7.78
CA PHE A 152 -4.90 4.96 7.27
C PHE A 152 -5.88 5.38 8.37
N SER A 153 -6.44 6.59 8.25
CA SER A 153 -7.23 7.27 9.29
C SER A 153 -8.30 6.37 9.92
N PHE A 154 -9.04 5.65 9.07
CA PHE A 154 -10.17 4.82 9.52
C PHE A 154 -9.72 3.48 10.07
N LEU A 155 -8.69 2.88 9.49
CA LEU A 155 -8.12 1.66 10.07
C LEU A 155 -7.64 1.97 11.49
N ASN A 156 -6.91 3.06 11.68
CA ASN A 156 -6.39 3.46 12.98
C ASN A 156 -7.49 3.67 14.05
N LYS A 157 -8.60 4.33 13.68
CA LYS A 157 -9.68 4.68 14.61
C LYS A 157 -10.75 3.60 14.77
N ASN A 158 -10.97 2.77 13.73
CA ASN A 158 -12.14 1.89 13.62
C ASN A 158 -11.77 0.51 13.02
N GLN A 159 -10.70 -0.11 13.51
CA GLN A 159 -10.16 -1.39 13.02
C GLN A 159 -11.22 -2.47 12.75
N LYS A 160 -12.17 -2.68 13.67
CA LYS A 160 -13.21 -3.72 13.55
C LYS A 160 -14.13 -3.51 12.33
N LEU A 161 -14.36 -2.25 11.94
CA LEU A 161 -15.24 -1.89 10.82
C LEU A 161 -14.48 -1.74 9.50
N TYR A 162 -13.15 -1.77 9.53
CA TYR A 162 -12.30 -1.53 8.36
C TYR A 162 -12.64 -2.48 7.20
N LYS A 163 -12.68 -3.79 7.48
CA LYS A 163 -12.97 -4.80 6.46
C LYS A 163 -14.34 -4.60 5.83
N LEU A 164 -15.37 -4.37 6.66
CA LEU A 164 -16.72 -4.09 6.18
C LEU A 164 -16.74 -2.87 5.27
N ARG A 165 -16.07 -1.79 5.70
CA ARG A 165 -16.00 -0.55 4.93
C ARG A 165 -15.35 -0.75 3.56
N VAL A 166 -14.21 -1.44 3.50
CA VAL A 166 -13.51 -1.72 2.23
C VAL A 166 -14.40 -2.55 1.31
N ILE A 167 -15.05 -3.60 1.81
CA ILE A 167 -15.95 -4.45 1.02
C ILE A 167 -17.14 -3.64 0.48
N MET A 168 -17.76 -2.80 1.31
CA MET A 168 -18.88 -1.96 0.88
C MET A 168 -18.46 -0.96 -0.20
N THR A 169 -17.31 -0.29 -0.04
CA THR A 169 -16.77 0.62 -1.07
C THR A 169 -16.52 -0.11 -2.39
N ILE A 170 -15.87 -1.27 -2.35
CA ILE A 170 -15.60 -2.07 -3.56
C ILE A 170 -16.91 -2.51 -4.21
N GLY A 171 -17.87 -3.02 -3.43
CA GLY A 171 -19.17 -3.46 -3.93
C GLY A 171 -19.97 -2.34 -4.60
N LEU A 172 -20.00 -1.15 -3.98
CA LEU A 172 -20.61 0.04 -4.57
C LEU A 172 -19.92 0.46 -5.87
N TYR A 173 -18.59 0.39 -5.92
CA TYR A 173 -17.85 0.74 -7.13
C TYR A 173 -18.13 -0.24 -8.28
N PHE A 174 -18.19 -1.54 -7.99
CA PHE A 174 -18.59 -2.55 -8.97
C PHE A 174 -20.02 -2.30 -9.47
N LEU A 175 -20.94 -1.98 -8.56
CA LEU A 175 -22.32 -1.68 -8.91
C LEU A 175 -22.43 -0.47 -9.84
N ILE A 176 -21.77 0.65 -9.54
CA ILE A 176 -21.82 1.83 -10.42
C ILE A 176 -21.18 1.54 -11.77
N THR A 177 -20.11 0.75 -11.82
CA THR A 177 -19.45 0.37 -13.07
C THR A 177 -20.41 -0.47 -13.93
N ALA A 178 -21.04 -1.48 -13.34
CA ALA A 178 -22.00 -2.33 -14.03
C ALA A 178 -23.21 -1.55 -14.55
N ILE A 179 -23.79 -0.67 -13.72
CA ILE A 179 -24.91 0.20 -14.13
C ILE A 179 -24.49 1.13 -15.25
N SER A 180 -23.30 1.74 -15.17
CA SER A 180 -22.82 2.67 -16.19
C SER A 180 -22.59 1.96 -17.53
N LEU A 181 -22.02 0.76 -17.52
CA LEU A 181 -21.81 -0.06 -18.72
C LEU A 181 -23.14 -0.49 -19.34
N TRP A 182 -24.06 -1.00 -18.53
CA TRP A 182 -25.39 -1.39 -18.98
C TRP A 182 -26.16 -0.19 -19.55
N ALA A 183 -26.22 0.93 -18.83
CA ALA A 183 -26.90 2.12 -19.29
C ALA A 183 -26.26 2.66 -20.59
N SER A 184 -24.93 2.60 -20.73
CA SER A 184 -24.26 3.00 -21.98
C SER A 184 -24.64 2.09 -23.15
N TYR A 185 -24.75 0.79 -22.92
CA TYR A 185 -25.19 -0.16 -23.94
C TYR A 185 -26.63 0.12 -24.39
N GLU A 186 -27.54 0.35 -23.45
CA GLU A 186 -28.93 0.73 -23.76
C GLU A 186 -28.98 2.06 -24.55
N TRP A 187 -28.16 3.05 -24.19
CA TRP A 187 -28.13 4.37 -24.85
C TRP A 187 -27.76 4.26 -26.32
N ILE A 188 -26.76 3.42 -26.61
CA ILE A 188 -26.22 3.23 -27.95
C ILE A 188 -27.18 2.42 -28.82
N THR A 189 -27.86 1.42 -28.25
CA THR A 189 -28.66 0.45 -29.01
C THR A 189 -30.12 0.86 -29.18
N GLN A 190 -30.68 1.53 -28.17
CA GLN A 190 -32.07 1.97 -28.14
C GLN A 190 -32.06 3.49 -28.05
N SER A 191 -32.08 4.15 -29.21
CA SER A 191 -32.05 5.61 -29.32
C SER A 191 -33.29 6.21 -28.65
N GLY A 192 -33.17 6.57 -27.37
CA GLY A 192 -34.26 7.03 -26.51
C GLY A 192 -33.79 7.33 -25.10
N SER A 193 -34.67 7.88 -24.25
CA SER A 193 -34.34 8.18 -22.85
C SER A 193 -34.18 6.89 -22.05
N ILE A 194 -33.00 6.69 -21.45
CA ILE A 194 -32.80 5.58 -20.50
C ILE A 194 -33.50 5.89 -19.19
N TYR A 195 -34.17 4.87 -18.67
CA TYR A 195 -34.72 4.91 -17.32
C TYR A 195 -33.88 4.06 -16.38
N ILE A 196 -33.04 4.71 -15.57
CA ILE A 196 -32.42 4.05 -14.41
C ILE A 196 -33.42 4.09 -13.26
N ILE A 197 -33.72 2.92 -12.70
CA ILE A 197 -34.64 2.76 -11.58
C ILE A 197 -34.20 3.65 -10.40
N LYS A 198 -35.14 4.42 -9.82
CA LYS A 198 -34.84 5.44 -8.80
C LYS A 198 -34.15 4.87 -7.57
N GLU A 199 -34.53 3.66 -7.18
CA GLU A 199 -33.95 2.93 -6.06
C GLU A 199 -32.44 2.71 -6.24
N LEU A 200 -32.00 2.42 -7.47
CA LEU A 200 -30.57 2.28 -7.78
C LEU A 200 -29.85 3.62 -7.64
N ILE A 201 -30.46 4.70 -8.12
CA ILE A 201 -29.91 6.05 -7.96
C ILE A 201 -29.78 6.41 -6.48
N TYR A 202 -30.76 6.07 -5.63
CA TYR A 202 -30.67 6.29 -4.20
C TYR A 202 -29.59 5.45 -3.52
N ILE A 203 -29.41 4.18 -3.92
CA ILE A 203 -28.32 3.33 -3.42
C ILE A 203 -26.96 3.91 -3.81
N LEU A 204 -26.78 4.32 -5.07
CA LEU A 204 -25.54 4.91 -5.55
C LEU A 204 -25.26 6.26 -4.88
N GLY A 205 -26.29 7.08 -4.68
CA GLY A 205 -26.22 8.35 -3.97
C GLY A 205 -25.85 8.16 -2.49
N PHE A 206 -26.42 7.17 -1.81
CA PHE A 206 -26.00 6.78 -0.46
C PHE A 206 -24.54 6.32 -0.43
N GLY A 207 -24.11 5.62 -1.49
CA GLY A 207 -22.72 5.21 -1.68
C GLY A 207 -21.71 6.36 -1.68
N LEU A 208 -22.12 7.59 -1.98
CA LEU A 208 -21.26 8.78 -1.91
C LEU A 208 -20.68 8.99 -0.51
N ILE A 209 -21.40 8.62 0.56
CA ILE A 209 -20.90 8.74 1.94
C ILE A 209 -19.63 7.90 2.10
N PHE A 210 -19.65 6.66 1.62
CA PHE A 210 -18.50 5.76 1.69
C PHE A 210 -17.35 6.23 0.81
N MET A 211 -17.67 6.71 -0.41
CA MET A 211 -16.68 7.16 -1.39
C MET A 211 -15.98 8.45 -0.97
N LEU A 212 -16.72 9.45 -0.45
CA LEU A 212 -16.14 10.67 0.08
C LEU A 212 -15.24 10.39 1.28
N GLN A 213 -15.65 9.49 2.18
CA GLN A 213 -14.76 9.07 3.26
C GLN A 213 -13.54 8.32 2.72
N TYR A 214 -13.67 7.53 1.64
CA TYR A 214 -12.58 6.78 1.02
C TYR A 214 -11.56 7.71 0.33
N PHE A 215 -11.99 8.87 -0.15
CA PHE A 215 -11.07 9.93 -0.62
C PHE A 215 -10.11 10.41 0.49
N PHE A 216 -10.59 10.46 1.74
CA PHE A 216 -9.79 10.82 2.94
C PHE A 216 -9.21 9.60 3.67
N PHE A 217 -9.04 8.48 2.97
CA PHE A 217 -8.55 7.23 3.57
C PHE A 217 -7.14 7.35 4.15
N VAL A 218 -6.24 8.03 3.43
CA VAL A 218 -4.86 8.30 3.85
C VAL A 218 -4.79 9.64 4.59
N SER A 219 -4.25 9.66 5.82
CA SER A 219 -4.14 10.89 6.63
C SER A 219 -2.94 11.77 6.25
N TRP A 220 -1.96 11.21 5.54
CA TRP A 220 -0.65 11.78 5.24
C TRP A 220 0.29 11.93 6.44
N ASP A 221 -0.18 11.61 7.65
CA ASP A 221 0.71 11.33 8.78
C ASP A 221 1.48 10.04 8.48
N VAL A 222 2.69 9.93 9.02
CA VAL A 222 3.54 8.75 8.84
C VAL A 222 3.63 8.01 10.17
N SER A 223 3.40 6.71 10.15
CA SER A 223 3.50 5.85 11.34
C SER A 223 4.95 5.72 11.80
N PRO A 224 5.23 5.53 13.10
CA PRO A 224 6.55 5.09 13.56
C PRO A 224 6.97 3.72 13.00
N GLY A 225 6.02 2.90 12.53
CA GLY A 225 6.31 1.63 11.84
C GLY A 225 6.98 0.56 12.71
N ALA A 226 6.82 0.62 14.03
CA ALA A 226 7.50 -0.29 14.97
C ALA A 226 7.18 -1.76 14.70
N GLY A 227 5.88 -2.10 14.72
CA GLY A 227 5.40 -3.46 14.46
C GLY A 227 5.17 -3.79 12.97
N ASP A 228 5.08 -2.76 12.12
CA ASP A 228 4.86 -2.88 10.67
C ASP A 228 5.89 -2.02 9.92
N ASN A 229 7.09 -2.53 9.67
CA ASN A 229 7.60 -3.85 10.11
C ASN A 229 9.05 -3.78 10.61
N LEU A 230 9.41 -2.65 11.23
CA LEU A 230 10.78 -2.38 11.65
C LEU A 230 11.32 -3.45 12.61
N ILE A 231 10.49 -3.94 13.54
CA ILE A 231 10.92 -4.99 14.47
C ILE A 231 11.39 -6.26 13.75
N SER A 232 10.75 -6.67 12.64
CA SER A 232 11.22 -7.85 11.91
C SER A 232 12.53 -7.58 11.18
N ALA A 233 12.75 -6.36 10.67
CA ALA A 233 14.03 -5.98 10.10
C ALA A 233 15.14 -6.01 11.17
N ALA A 234 14.88 -5.48 12.37
CA ALA A 234 15.79 -5.55 13.51
C ALA A 234 16.06 -7.00 13.94
N MET A 235 15.04 -7.86 13.99
CA MET A 235 15.19 -9.28 14.28
C MET A 235 16.06 -9.99 13.24
N ALA A 236 15.86 -9.73 11.94
CA ALA A 236 16.68 -10.33 10.88
C ALA A 236 18.16 -9.96 11.04
N VAL A 237 18.44 -8.70 11.36
CA VAL A 237 19.79 -8.21 11.65
C VAL A 237 20.40 -8.90 12.88
N LYS A 238 19.66 -9.01 13.99
CA LYS A 238 20.15 -9.67 15.22
C LYS A 238 20.30 -11.19 15.08
N LEU A 239 19.54 -11.83 14.20
CA LEU A 239 19.75 -13.23 13.85
C LEU A 239 21.07 -13.44 13.11
N ALA A 240 21.48 -12.50 12.25
CA ALA A 240 22.79 -12.58 11.61
C ALA A 240 23.93 -12.61 12.64
N ASP A 241 23.84 -11.78 13.68
CA ASP A 241 24.79 -11.81 14.79
C ASP A 241 24.81 -13.18 15.49
N HIS A 242 23.62 -13.73 15.82
CA HIS A 242 23.51 -15.04 16.46
C HIS A 242 24.11 -16.20 15.65
N PHE A 243 24.02 -16.16 14.32
CA PHE A 243 24.51 -17.23 13.45
C PHE A 243 25.91 -16.96 12.87
N SER A 244 26.53 -15.82 13.22
CA SER A 244 27.89 -15.49 12.77
C SER A 244 28.99 -16.20 13.57
N THR A 245 28.65 -16.76 14.74
CA THR A 245 29.50 -17.61 15.58
C THR A 245 29.44 -19.08 15.15
#